data_AF-A0A0V8QIF5-F1
#
_entry.id   AF-A0A0V8QIF5-F1
#
_cell.length_a   1.000
_cell.length_b   1.000
_cell.length_c   1.000
_cell.angle_alpha   90.00
_cell.angle_beta   90.00
_cell.angle_gamma   90.00
#
_symmetry.space_group_name_H-M   'P 1'
#
loop_
_entity.id
_entity.type
_entity.pdbx_description
1 polymer ?
#
loop_
_entity_poly.entity_id
_entity_poly.type
_entity_poly.pdbx_seq_one_letter_code
_entity_poly.pdbx_strand_id
1 'polypeptide(L)'
;MRETLDFETLLEGITKTFTQLLRENPYESGLSQKELRERLHKKGILRNALRSCIYGDMKAKRYVKDCIRDILVKKYGLDNQKIQESIPFQDPFLLSAEEKFAILLYIYHREKGVYGLEQLLQDYELDKPRFNGEGMRYYEITAEDIHRVYDEYPYLVSAD
;
A
#
# COMPACT_ATOMS: atom_id res chain seq x y z
N MET A 1 -20.29 -2.96 20.28
CA MET A 1 -19.15 -3.68 19.68
C MET A 1 -18.39 -2.63 18.89
N ARG A 2 -17.16 -2.26 19.30
CA ARG A 2 -16.33 -1.37 18.46
C ARG A 2 -15.82 -2.26 17.33
N GLU A 3 -16.27 -2.04 16.10
CA GLU A 3 -15.63 -2.64 14.93
C GLU A 3 -14.24 -2.04 14.84
N THR A 4 -13.24 -2.80 15.28
CA THR A 4 -11.83 -2.48 15.06
C THR A 4 -11.58 -2.53 13.56
N LEU A 5 -11.10 -1.42 13.01
CA LEU A 5 -10.80 -1.33 11.60
C LEU A 5 -9.42 -1.95 11.36
N ASP A 6 -9.36 -3.26 11.10
CA ASP A 6 -8.11 -3.92 10.74
C ASP A 6 -7.80 -3.81 9.23
N PHE A 7 -6.57 -4.14 8.87
CA PHE A 7 -6.09 -4.05 7.49
C PHE A 7 -6.92 -4.92 6.52
N GLU A 8 -7.28 -6.13 6.94
CA GLU A 8 -8.04 -7.08 6.12
C GLU A 8 -9.45 -6.56 5.82
N THR A 9 -10.13 -6.01 6.82
CA THR A 9 -11.45 -5.40 6.68
C THR A 9 -11.42 -4.22 5.71
N LEU A 10 -10.36 -3.39 5.79
CA LEU A 10 -10.14 -2.29 4.85
C LEU A 10 -9.92 -2.80 3.41
N LEU A 11 -9.08 -3.82 3.25
CA LEU A 11 -8.75 -4.41 1.95
C LEU A 11 -9.98 -5.04 1.28
N GLU A 12 -10.75 -5.85 2.00
CA GLU A 12 -12.01 -6.41 1.52
C GLU A 12 -13.00 -5.30 1.18
N GLY A 13 -13.09 -4.29 2.04
CA GLY A 13 -13.93 -3.12 1.88
C GLY A 13 -13.67 -2.34 0.59
N ILE A 14 -12.40 -2.07 0.28
CA ILE A 14 -11.97 -1.44 -0.97
C ILE A 14 -12.31 -2.32 -2.16
N THR A 15 -11.98 -3.60 -2.09
CA THR A 15 -12.20 -4.58 -3.17
C THR A 15 -13.68 -4.68 -3.54
N LYS A 16 -14.55 -4.78 -2.53
CA LYS A 16 -16.00 -4.80 -2.69
C LYS A 16 -16.51 -3.49 -3.30
N THR A 17 -15.97 -2.35 -2.87
CA THR A 17 -16.35 -1.02 -3.39
C THR A 17 -15.99 -0.89 -4.86
N PHE A 18 -14.78 -1.25 -5.28
CA PHE A 18 -14.40 -1.27 -6.70
C PHE A 18 -15.24 -2.23 -7.52
N THR A 19 -15.49 -3.44 -7.00
CA THR A 19 -16.34 -4.42 -7.67
C THR A 19 -17.75 -3.88 -7.89
N GLN A 20 -18.33 -3.24 -6.88
CA GLN A 20 -19.64 -2.61 -6.97
C GLN A 20 -19.66 -1.48 -8.01
N LEU A 21 -18.69 -0.54 -7.95
CA LEU A 21 -18.58 0.56 -8.93
C LEU A 21 -18.45 0.05 -10.37
N LEU A 22 -17.75 -1.07 -10.57
CA LEU A 22 -17.56 -1.67 -11.89
C LEU A 22 -18.77 -2.49 -12.37
N ARG A 23 -19.59 -3.02 -11.47
CA ARG A 23 -20.77 -3.84 -11.80
C ARG A 23 -22.06 -3.04 -11.88
N GLU A 24 -22.17 -1.92 -11.16
CA GLU A 24 -23.36 -1.07 -11.13
C GLU A 24 -23.83 -0.69 -12.55
N ASN A 25 -25.14 -0.85 -12.81
CA ASN A 25 -25.77 -0.48 -14.06
C ASN A 25 -26.33 0.95 -13.96
N PRO A 26 -25.67 1.97 -14.55
CA PRO A 26 -26.07 3.36 -14.36
C PRO A 26 -27.39 3.74 -15.07
N TYR A 27 -27.91 2.88 -15.95
CA TYR A 27 -29.21 3.10 -16.61
C TYR A 27 -30.41 2.90 -15.68
N GLU A 28 -30.22 2.17 -14.57
CA GLU A 28 -31.30 1.87 -13.61
C GLU A 28 -31.48 2.98 -12.55
N SER A 29 -30.61 4.00 -12.54
CA SER A 29 -30.48 4.95 -11.44
C SER A 29 -31.27 6.27 -11.63
N GLY A 30 -32.11 6.37 -12.66
CA GLY A 30 -32.94 7.58 -12.92
C GLY A 30 -32.15 8.85 -13.22
N LEU A 31 -30.88 8.74 -13.64
CA LEU A 31 -29.96 9.86 -13.86
C LEU A 31 -30.32 10.69 -15.09
N SER A 32 -29.94 11.97 -15.07
CA SER A 32 -29.94 12.78 -16.29
C SER A 32 -28.94 12.25 -17.31
N GLN A 33 -29.15 12.59 -18.59
CA GLN A 33 -28.24 12.20 -19.69
C GLN A 33 -26.79 12.67 -19.47
N LYS A 34 -26.59 13.82 -18.81
CA LYS A 34 -25.25 14.34 -18.50
C LYS A 34 -24.58 13.48 -17.42
N GLU A 35 -25.26 13.23 -16.31
CA GLU A 35 -24.74 12.44 -15.19
C GLU A 35 -24.46 11.00 -15.60
N LEU A 36 -25.33 10.41 -16.43
CA LEU A 36 -25.13 9.08 -16.99
C LEU A 36 -23.82 8.99 -17.80
N ARG A 37 -23.58 9.96 -18.69
CA ARG A 37 -22.33 10.03 -19.48
C ARG A 37 -21.11 10.17 -18.58
N GLU A 38 -21.15 11.05 -17.60
CA GLU A 38 -20.05 11.25 -16.65
C GLU A 38 -19.77 9.98 -15.83
N ARG A 39 -20.82 9.27 -15.39
CA ARG A 39 -20.67 8.03 -14.62
C ARG A 39 -20.09 6.89 -15.45
N LEU A 40 -20.55 6.73 -16.70
CA LEU A 40 -19.97 5.77 -17.66
C LEU A 40 -18.50 6.08 -17.95
N HIS A 41 -18.17 7.36 -18.12
CA HIS A 41 -16.78 7.79 -18.36
C HIS A 41 -15.87 7.47 -17.18
N LYS A 42 -16.26 7.86 -15.95
CA LYS A 42 -15.51 7.54 -14.71
C LYS A 42 -15.31 6.03 -14.53
N LYS A 43 -16.36 5.24 -14.78
CA LYS A 43 -16.31 3.77 -14.74
C LYS A 43 -15.33 3.21 -15.77
N GLY A 44 -15.29 3.78 -16.98
CA GLY A 44 -14.31 3.44 -18.02
C GLY A 44 -12.88 3.73 -17.62
N ILE A 45 -12.61 4.93 -17.08
CA ILE A 45 -11.29 5.33 -16.57
C ILE A 45 -10.83 4.37 -15.48
N LEU A 46 -11.67 4.10 -14.49
CA LEU A 46 -11.33 3.19 -13.38
C LEU A 46 -10.97 1.80 -13.90
N ARG A 47 -11.76 1.23 -14.82
CA ARG A 47 -11.48 -0.08 -15.40
C ARG A 47 -10.15 -0.12 -16.16
N ASN A 48 -9.86 0.91 -16.94
CA ASN A 48 -8.62 1.00 -17.69
C ASN A 48 -7.41 1.20 -16.77
N ALA A 49 -7.56 2.03 -15.73
CA ALA A 49 -6.52 2.27 -14.74
C ALA A 49 -6.16 0.98 -13.99
N LEU A 50 -7.16 0.21 -13.53
CA LEU A 50 -6.93 -1.07 -12.85
C LEU A 50 -6.21 -2.10 -13.72
N ARG A 51 -6.45 -2.11 -15.04
CA ARG A 51 -5.75 -3.01 -15.98
C ARG A 51 -4.32 -2.55 -16.26
N SER A 52 -4.12 -1.26 -16.49
CA SER A 52 -2.82 -0.69 -16.90
C SER A 52 -1.84 -0.53 -15.74
N CYS A 53 -2.32 -0.31 -14.52
CA CYS A 53 -1.46 -0.12 -13.35
C CYS A 53 -0.60 -1.34 -13.02
N ILE A 54 -1.03 -2.55 -13.42
CA ILE A 54 -0.27 -3.81 -13.25
C ILE A 54 1.00 -3.80 -14.11
N TYR A 55 0.96 -3.17 -15.29
CA TYR A 55 2.07 -3.13 -16.25
C TYR A 55 3.02 -1.95 -16.05
N GLY A 56 2.95 -1.27 -14.90
CA GLY A 56 3.86 -0.16 -14.60
C GLY A 56 3.45 1.22 -15.12
N ASP A 57 2.21 1.40 -15.61
CA ASP A 57 1.70 2.74 -15.91
C ASP A 57 1.59 3.57 -14.61
N MET A 58 2.52 4.52 -14.46
CA MET A 58 2.62 5.37 -13.28
C MET A 58 1.41 6.30 -13.09
N LYS A 59 0.78 6.76 -14.18
CA LYS A 59 -0.41 7.60 -14.10
C LYS A 59 -1.59 6.76 -13.62
N ALA A 60 -1.76 5.56 -14.16
CA ALA A 60 -2.78 4.61 -13.72
C ALA A 60 -2.60 4.20 -12.25
N LYS A 61 -1.37 3.88 -11.82
CA LYS A 61 -1.05 3.58 -10.41
C LYS A 61 -1.44 4.72 -9.48
N ARG A 62 -1.11 5.97 -9.85
CA ARG A 62 -1.46 7.15 -9.06
C ARG A 62 -2.98 7.32 -8.96
N TYR A 63 -3.68 7.22 -10.08
CA TYR A 63 -5.15 7.29 -10.11
C TYR A 63 -5.80 6.25 -9.19
N VAL A 64 -5.37 4.99 -9.26
CA VAL A 64 -5.91 3.92 -8.39
C VAL A 64 -5.62 4.22 -6.92
N LYS A 65 -4.41 4.67 -6.57
CA LYS A 65 -4.07 5.09 -5.19
C LYS A 65 -4.96 6.23 -4.70
N ASP A 66 -5.23 7.22 -5.53
CA ASP A 66 -6.12 8.33 -5.17
C ASP A 66 -7.57 7.86 -4.98
N CYS A 67 -8.07 6.94 -5.81
CA CYS A 67 -9.37 6.32 -5.59
C CYS A 67 -9.43 5.51 -4.28
N ILE A 68 -8.38 4.77 -3.95
CA ILE A 68 -8.29 4.04 -2.67
C ILE A 68 -8.33 5.01 -1.50
N ARG A 69 -7.51 6.09 -1.54
CA ARG A 69 -7.52 7.14 -0.52
C ARG A 69 -8.92 7.73 -0.33
N ASP A 70 -9.59 8.05 -1.43
CA ASP A 70 -10.95 8.59 -1.41
C ASP A 70 -11.94 7.64 -0.73
N ILE A 71 -11.86 6.33 -1.00
CA ILE A 71 -12.71 5.32 -0.35
C ILE A 71 -12.40 5.27 1.15
N LEU A 72 -11.12 5.20 1.53
CA LEU A 72 -10.70 5.15 2.93
C LEU A 72 -11.20 6.36 3.72
N VAL A 73 -11.00 7.57 3.20
CA VAL A 73 -11.41 8.80 3.89
C VAL A 73 -12.94 8.97 3.89
N LYS A 74 -13.60 8.82 2.73
CA LYS A 74 -15.04 9.17 2.61
C LYS A 74 -15.97 8.09 3.16
N LYS A 75 -15.61 6.81 3.01
CA LYS A 75 -16.47 5.69 3.40
C LYS A 75 -16.14 5.17 4.80
N TYR A 76 -14.86 5.03 5.12
CA TYR A 76 -14.42 4.49 6.40
C TYR A 76 -14.10 5.57 7.44
N GLY A 77 -14.08 6.84 7.03
CA GLY A 77 -13.76 7.95 7.91
C GLY A 77 -12.39 7.76 8.54
N LEU A 78 -11.41 7.27 7.76
CA LEU A 78 -10.06 7.02 8.24
C LEU A 78 -9.45 8.34 8.72
N ASP A 79 -9.02 8.36 9.96
CA ASP A 79 -8.28 9.47 10.59
C ASP A 79 -7.00 8.92 11.24
N ASN A 80 -6.16 9.79 11.78
CA ASN A 80 -4.89 9.38 12.37
C ASN A 80 -5.06 8.37 13.52
N GLN A 81 -6.17 8.45 14.28
CA GLN A 81 -6.42 7.54 15.38
C GLN A 81 -6.76 6.14 14.86
N LYS A 82 -7.66 6.03 13.89
CA LYS A 82 -8.01 4.74 13.28
C LYS A 82 -6.85 4.12 12.50
N ILE A 83 -6.03 4.94 11.86
CA ILE A 83 -4.80 4.48 11.20
C ILE A 83 -3.88 3.80 12.23
N GLN A 84 -3.72 4.40 13.41
CA GLN A 84 -2.91 3.87 14.49
C GLN A 84 -3.49 2.57 15.08
N GLU A 85 -4.82 2.42 15.06
CA GLU A 85 -5.48 1.17 15.44
C GLU A 85 -5.27 0.05 14.39
N SER A 86 -5.19 0.40 13.10
CA SER A 86 -4.94 -0.57 12.02
C SER A 86 -3.47 -0.99 11.91
N ILE A 87 -2.53 -0.05 12.08
CA ILE A 87 -1.08 -0.28 12.01
C ILE A 87 -0.44 0.51 13.16
N PRO A 88 0.29 -0.14 14.09
CA PRO A 88 0.81 0.51 15.29
C PRO A 88 2.08 1.34 15.02
N PHE A 89 1.97 2.44 14.25
CA PHE A 89 3.12 3.27 13.88
C PHE A 89 3.89 3.87 15.08
N GLN A 90 3.21 4.14 16.19
CA GLN A 90 3.82 4.64 17.44
C GLN A 90 4.55 3.57 18.27
N ASP A 91 4.35 2.27 17.99
CA ASP A 91 5.02 1.20 18.73
C ASP A 91 5.74 0.25 17.77
N PRO A 92 7.04 0.50 17.51
CA PRO A 92 7.87 -0.33 16.65
C PRO A 92 7.94 -1.81 17.05
N PHE A 93 7.67 -2.16 18.31
CA PHE A 93 7.72 -3.54 18.78
C PHE A 93 6.50 -4.34 18.36
N LEU A 94 5.37 -3.67 18.09
CA LEU A 94 4.14 -4.30 17.62
C LEU A 94 4.10 -4.45 16.09
N LEU A 95 5.03 -3.83 15.37
CA LEU A 95 5.12 -3.94 13.92
C LEU A 95 5.75 -5.27 13.49
N SER A 96 5.06 -5.96 12.60
CA SER A 96 5.59 -7.10 11.86
C SER A 96 6.75 -6.70 10.94
N ALA A 97 7.55 -7.68 10.53
CA ALA A 97 8.60 -7.45 9.53
C ALA A 97 8.02 -6.91 8.21
N GLU A 98 6.84 -7.36 7.78
CA GLU A 98 6.19 -6.86 6.55
C GLU A 98 5.83 -5.37 6.65
N GLU A 99 5.26 -4.95 7.78
CA GLU A 99 4.93 -3.55 8.04
C GLU A 99 6.18 -2.67 8.14
N LYS A 100 7.21 -3.15 8.87
CA LYS A 100 8.51 -2.48 8.95
C LYS A 100 9.14 -2.30 7.57
N PHE A 101 9.13 -3.35 6.74
CA PHE A 101 9.62 -3.27 5.36
C PHE A 101 8.82 -2.27 4.53
N ALA A 102 7.48 -2.29 4.62
CA ALA A 102 6.64 -1.36 3.88
C ALA A 102 6.89 0.11 4.27
N ILE A 103 7.12 0.38 5.57
CA ILE A 103 7.47 1.70 6.08
C ILE A 103 8.84 2.15 5.55
N LEU A 104 9.88 1.31 5.67
CA LEU A 104 11.22 1.58 5.15
C LEU A 104 11.16 1.89 3.65
N LEU A 105 10.50 1.02 2.90
CA LEU A 105 10.37 1.17 1.45
C LEU A 105 9.64 2.47 1.08
N TYR A 106 8.61 2.85 1.84
CA TYR A 106 7.93 4.13 1.65
C TYR A 106 8.86 5.32 1.86
N ILE A 107 9.65 5.32 2.94
CA ILE A 107 10.60 6.39 3.25
C ILE A 107 11.66 6.49 2.14
N TYR A 108 12.27 5.37 1.76
CA TYR A 108 13.23 5.31 0.68
C TYR A 108 12.66 5.75 -0.67
N HIS A 109 11.42 5.38 -1.00
CA HIS A 109 10.75 5.86 -2.20
C HIS A 109 10.48 7.36 -2.18
N ARG A 110 10.24 7.96 -1.01
CA ARG A 110 10.08 9.42 -0.90
C ARG A 110 11.38 10.16 -1.21
N GLU A 111 12.51 9.62 -0.79
CA GLU A 111 13.82 10.26 -0.96
C GLU A 111 14.47 9.96 -2.31
N LYS A 112 14.38 8.73 -2.78
CA LYS A 112 15.11 8.21 -3.97
C LYS A 112 14.20 7.89 -5.15
N GLY A 113 12.90 8.12 -5.02
CA GLY A 113 11.93 7.88 -6.08
C GLY A 113 11.89 6.40 -6.48
N VAL A 114 12.01 6.11 -7.77
CA VAL A 114 11.92 4.73 -8.31
C VAL A 114 13.04 3.80 -7.82
N TYR A 115 14.17 4.35 -7.40
CA TYR A 115 15.33 3.61 -6.90
C TYR A 115 15.28 3.31 -5.40
N GLY A 116 14.16 3.63 -4.73
CA GLY A 116 14.01 3.45 -3.28
C GLY A 116 14.34 2.03 -2.79
N LEU A 117 13.81 1.00 -3.48
CA LEU A 117 14.10 -0.39 -3.12
C LEU A 117 15.58 -0.73 -3.32
N GLU A 118 16.16 -0.36 -4.47
CA GLU A 118 17.56 -0.64 -4.78
C GLU A 118 18.50 -0.01 -3.74
N GLN A 119 18.25 1.26 -3.39
CA GLN A 119 19.05 1.95 -2.39
C GLN A 119 18.89 1.31 -1.00
N LEU A 120 17.68 0.92 -0.60
CA LEU A 120 17.45 0.21 0.68
C LEU A 120 18.26 -1.09 0.74
N LEU A 121 18.28 -1.86 -0.35
CA LEU A 121 19.03 -3.11 -0.40
C LEU A 121 20.55 -2.87 -0.33
N GLN A 122 21.04 -1.85 -1.03
CA GLN A 122 22.48 -1.51 -1.06
C GLN A 122 22.97 -0.94 0.27
N ASP A 123 22.22 -0.02 0.88
CA ASP A 123 22.61 0.66 2.12
C ASP A 123 22.80 -0.32 3.28
N TYR A 124 22.02 -1.40 3.30
CA TYR A 124 22.03 -2.42 4.36
C TYR A 124 22.55 -3.79 3.91
N GLU A 125 23.12 -3.85 2.70
CA GLU A 125 23.74 -5.04 2.13
C GLU A 125 22.82 -6.28 2.07
N LEU A 126 21.51 -6.05 1.89
CA LEU A 126 20.47 -7.09 1.85
C LEU A 126 20.50 -7.91 0.56
N ASP A 127 21.21 -7.43 -0.46
CA ASP A 127 21.42 -8.11 -1.74
C ASP A 127 22.66 -9.01 -1.73
N LYS A 128 23.33 -9.20 -0.59
CA LYS A 128 24.48 -10.09 -0.49
C LYS A 128 24.08 -11.57 -0.52
N PRO A 129 24.87 -12.43 -1.18
CA PRO A 129 24.62 -13.86 -1.18
C PRO A 129 24.88 -14.49 0.19
N ARG A 130 24.03 -15.45 0.54
CA ARG A 130 24.22 -16.36 1.68
C ARG A 130 24.68 -17.73 1.17
N PHE A 131 25.29 -18.52 2.05
CA PHE A 131 25.77 -19.85 1.73
C PHE A 131 25.18 -20.84 2.73
N ASN A 132 24.60 -21.94 2.23
CA ASN A 132 24.08 -22.98 3.10
C ASN A 132 25.22 -23.85 3.67
N GLY A 133 24.90 -24.82 4.51
CA GLY A 133 25.90 -25.72 5.12
C GLY A 133 26.73 -26.54 4.13
N GLU A 134 26.31 -26.62 2.86
CA GLU A 134 27.00 -27.29 1.76
C GLU A 134 27.82 -26.32 0.89
N GLY A 135 27.86 -25.03 1.25
CA GLY A 135 28.54 -23.99 0.47
C GLY A 135 27.79 -23.57 -0.80
N MET A 136 26.53 -23.97 -0.96
CA MET A 136 25.69 -23.51 -2.07
C MET A 136 25.17 -22.10 -1.83
N ARG A 137 25.32 -21.25 -2.84
CA ARG A 137 24.91 -19.84 -2.84
C ARG A 137 23.39 -19.72 -2.98
N TYR A 138 22.79 -18.87 -2.14
CA TYR A 138 21.38 -18.47 -2.24
C TYR A 138 21.20 -17.00 -1.83
N TYR A 139 20.00 -16.46 -2.03
CA TYR A 139 19.62 -15.11 -1.64
C TYR A 139 18.35 -15.16 -0.81
N GLU A 140 18.39 -14.50 0.33
CA GLU A 140 17.28 -14.47 1.27
C GLU A 140 17.37 -13.19 2.09
N ILE A 141 16.24 -12.51 2.22
CA ILE A 141 16.02 -11.42 3.16
C ILE A 141 15.01 -11.96 4.17
N THR A 142 15.43 -12.13 5.42
CA THR A 142 14.60 -12.70 6.49
C THR A 142 13.87 -11.61 7.26
N ALA A 143 12.93 -12.02 8.11
CA ALA A 143 12.26 -11.09 9.02
C ALA A 143 13.25 -10.41 9.98
N GLU A 144 14.26 -11.14 10.45
CA GLU A 144 15.33 -10.61 11.30
C GLU A 144 16.15 -9.53 10.59
N ASP A 145 16.44 -9.71 9.30
CA ASP A 145 17.13 -8.69 8.51
C ASP A 145 16.33 -7.39 8.48
N ILE A 146 15.02 -7.49 8.25
CA ILE A 146 14.14 -6.31 8.21
C ILE A 146 14.02 -5.66 9.58
N HIS A 147 13.89 -6.45 10.67
CA HIS A 147 13.88 -5.91 12.02
C HIS A 147 15.17 -5.13 12.32
N ARG A 148 16.33 -5.72 12.02
CA ARG A 148 17.64 -5.06 12.16
C ARG A 148 17.70 -3.74 11.39
N VAL A 149 17.33 -3.77 10.10
CA VAL A 149 17.38 -2.57 9.25
C VAL A 149 16.45 -1.48 9.76
N TYR A 150 15.26 -1.85 10.23
CA TYR A 150 14.30 -0.92 10.80
C TYR A 150 14.85 -0.26 12.07
N ASP A 151 15.43 -1.06 12.96
CA ASP A 151 15.94 -0.58 14.25
C ASP A 151 17.23 0.27 14.08
N GLU A 152 18.04 0.01 13.04
CA GLU A 152 19.21 0.81 12.66
C GLU A 152 18.86 2.12 11.93
N TYR A 153 17.60 2.30 11.47
CA TYR A 153 17.24 3.44 10.63
C TYR A 153 17.26 4.77 11.43
N PRO A 154 18.09 5.77 11.03
CA PRO A 154 18.44 6.92 11.88
C PRO A 154 17.29 7.79 12.37
N TYR A 155 16.20 7.88 11.61
CA TYR A 155 15.05 8.74 11.92
C TYR A 155 14.06 8.11 12.91
N LEU A 156 14.24 6.84 13.28
CA LEU A 156 13.47 6.18 14.34
C LEU A 156 14.14 6.27 15.71
N VAL A 157 15.47 6.52 15.72
CA VAL A 157 16.30 6.65 16.94
C VAL A 157 16.30 8.09 17.51
N SER A 158 15.70 9.05 16.81
CA SER A 158 15.71 10.48 17.17
C SER A 158 14.39 11.00 17.75
N ALA A 159 13.54 10.10 18.25
CA ALA A 159 12.35 10.43 19.03
C ALA A 159 12.56 10.12 20.52
N ASP A 160 13.62 10.71 21.11
CA ASP A 160 13.81 10.83 22.56
C ASP A 160 13.80 12.31 22.97
#